data_AF-A0A935LVX7-F1
#
_entry.id   AF-A0A935LVX7-F1
#
_cell.length_a   1.000
_cell.length_b   1.000
_cell.length_c   1.000
_cell.angle_alpha   90.00
_cell.angle_beta   90.00
_cell.angle_gamma   90.00
#
_symmetry.space_group_name_H-M   'P 1'
#
loop_
_entity.id
_entity.type
_entity.pdbx_description
1 polymer ?
#
loop_
_entity_poly.entity_id
_entity_poly.type
_entity_poly.pdbx_seq_one_letter_code
_entity_poly.pdbx_strand_id
1 'polypeptide(L)'
;MRLLKKAKARSSEDHKILSVYIKMYYALTDPGNDERYYSYKKILTEHDSLFSSLEKYGLYICLANCCVQKIDMGNEKFNKECFEVYKLMFGKKVFDAYPGYFSMTTYIAILHTGLSSENNEEVEKFIENYSGRLNPEHREDALNYSYAQLNFYKKQFGRSLEYISRTDTEFSNFKYHLKVLVLKIYYETEDYDSMYYAADSFSHFLNKNKMVRGRYREEFSNFIKTLDLLVKYRLGKDEKLLFRIRKLTDGSNTASRNWLKKKFEEIK
;
A
#
# COMPACT_ATOMS: atom_id res chain seq x y z
N MET A 1 8.72 28.63 -16.29
CA MET A 1 10.12 28.99 -16.64
C MET A 1 10.52 30.44 -16.33
N ARG A 2 9.67 31.46 -16.51
CA ARG A 2 10.02 32.87 -16.25
C ARG A 2 10.38 33.18 -14.79
N LEU A 3 9.72 32.52 -13.83
CA LEU A 3 10.01 32.61 -12.39
C LEU A 3 11.39 32.04 -12.00
N LEU A 4 11.75 30.85 -12.50
CA LEU A 4 13.06 30.23 -12.23
C LEU A 4 14.23 31.05 -12.77
N LYS A 5 14.08 31.69 -13.94
CA LYS A 5 15.10 32.60 -14.50
C LYS A 5 15.27 33.85 -13.63
N LYS A 6 14.18 34.42 -13.14
CA LYS A 6 14.22 35.57 -12.20
C LYS A 6 14.83 35.20 -10.85
N ALA A 7 14.49 34.03 -10.30
CA ALA A 7 15.07 33.53 -9.06
C ALA A 7 16.58 33.27 -9.21
N LYS A 8 17.03 32.61 -10.29
CA LYS A 8 18.45 32.39 -10.58
C LYS A 8 19.26 33.69 -10.67
N ALA A 9 18.65 34.74 -11.20
CA ALA A 9 19.27 36.06 -11.30
C ALA A 9 19.36 36.80 -9.95
N ARG A 10 18.62 36.35 -8.93
CA ARG A 10 18.51 37.02 -7.62
C ARG A 10 19.24 36.27 -6.51
N SER A 11 19.15 34.94 -6.48
CA SER A 11 19.81 34.06 -5.51
C SER A 11 19.94 32.64 -6.04
N SER A 12 21.13 32.05 -5.90
CA SER A 12 21.37 30.63 -6.22
C SER A 12 20.55 29.70 -5.32
N GLU A 13 20.33 30.10 -4.06
CA GLU A 13 19.57 29.34 -3.06
C GLU A 13 18.07 29.36 -3.38
N ASP A 14 17.50 30.54 -3.63
CA ASP A 14 16.08 30.68 -4.03
C ASP A 14 15.79 29.87 -5.29
N HIS A 15 16.73 29.84 -6.24
CA HIS A 15 16.60 29.04 -7.45
C HIS A 15 16.52 27.55 -7.15
N LYS A 16 17.34 27.03 -6.21
CA LYS A 16 17.33 25.62 -5.80
C LYS A 16 16.04 25.27 -5.08
N ILE A 17 15.64 26.09 -4.10
CA ILE A 17 14.39 25.90 -3.33
C ILE A 17 13.17 25.86 -4.27
N LEU A 18 13.03 26.86 -5.15
CA LEU A 18 11.94 26.91 -6.11
C LEU A 18 11.98 25.77 -7.11
N SER A 19 13.17 25.30 -7.49
CA SER A 19 13.32 24.13 -8.38
C SER A 19 12.74 22.87 -7.75
N VAL A 20 12.96 22.65 -6.44
CA VAL A 20 12.37 21.51 -5.72
C VAL A 20 10.85 21.58 -5.74
N TYR A 21 10.25 22.71 -5.36
CA TYR A 21 8.78 22.87 -5.35
C TYR A 21 8.17 22.73 -6.76
N ILE A 22 8.82 23.26 -7.80
CA ILE A 22 8.34 23.12 -9.19
C ILE A 22 8.42 21.66 -9.65
N LYS A 23 9.48 20.93 -9.31
CA LYS A 23 9.59 19.51 -9.65
C LYS A 23 8.60 18.66 -8.88
N MET A 24 8.36 18.96 -7.60
CA MET A 24 7.30 18.36 -6.80
C MET A 24 5.93 18.54 -7.48
N TYR A 25 5.59 19.78 -7.87
CA TYR A 25 4.34 20.06 -8.58
C TYR A 25 4.20 19.20 -9.83
N TYR A 26 5.21 19.17 -10.71
CA TYR A 26 5.13 18.35 -11.93
C TYR A 26 5.00 16.85 -11.65
N ALA A 27 5.69 16.33 -10.63
CA ALA A 27 5.58 14.92 -10.25
C ALA A 27 4.18 14.57 -9.71
N LEU A 28 3.52 15.50 -9.03
CA LEU A 28 2.16 15.33 -8.49
C LEU A 28 1.08 15.50 -9.56
N THR A 29 1.26 16.40 -10.53
CA THR A 29 0.25 16.68 -11.56
C THR A 29 0.37 15.80 -12.81
N ASP A 30 1.49 15.08 -12.98
CA ASP A 30 1.72 14.16 -14.09
C ASP A 30 2.17 12.77 -13.58
N PRO A 31 1.30 12.06 -12.85
CA PRO A 31 1.64 10.78 -12.22
C PRO A 31 1.93 9.66 -13.22
N GLY A 32 1.54 9.79 -14.48
CA GLY A 32 1.88 8.84 -15.55
C GLY A 32 3.34 8.92 -16.00
N ASN A 33 4.04 10.01 -15.67
CA ASN A 33 5.40 10.27 -16.14
C ASN A 33 6.44 9.92 -15.06
N ASP A 34 7.20 8.86 -15.28
CA ASP A 34 8.23 8.40 -14.35
C ASP A 34 9.42 9.37 -14.28
N GLU A 35 9.76 10.06 -15.37
CA GLU A 35 10.87 11.02 -15.39
C GLU A 35 10.61 12.21 -14.47
N ARG A 36 9.35 12.65 -14.37
CA ARG A 36 8.96 13.74 -13.46
C ARG A 36 9.18 13.35 -12.00
N TYR A 37 8.80 12.12 -11.65
CA TYR A 37 9.06 11.55 -10.34
C TYR A 37 10.57 11.49 -10.05
N TYR A 38 11.36 10.85 -10.92
CA TYR A 38 12.80 10.69 -10.68
C TYR A 38 13.53 12.05 -10.66
N SER A 39 13.09 13.00 -11.49
CA SER A 39 13.62 14.36 -11.46
C SER A 39 13.30 15.08 -10.15
N TYR A 40 12.14 14.82 -9.54
CA TYR A 40 11.80 15.37 -8.22
C TYR A 40 12.63 14.71 -7.12
N LYS A 41 12.70 13.37 -7.09
CA LYS A 41 13.54 12.62 -6.14
C LYS A 41 14.97 13.16 -6.14
N LYS A 42 15.59 13.26 -7.32
CA LYS A 42 16.96 13.76 -7.49
C LYS A 42 17.15 15.15 -6.89
N ILE A 43 16.37 16.13 -7.35
CA ILE A 43 16.56 17.53 -6.91
C ILE A 43 16.27 17.70 -5.41
N LEU A 44 15.30 16.96 -4.87
CA LEU A 44 15.01 16.96 -3.44
C LEU A 44 16.22 16.42 -2.67
N THR A 45 16.76 15.25 -3.05
CA THR A 45 17.91 14.67 -2.35
C THR A 45 19.18 15.49 -2.44
N GLU A 46 19.40 16.22 -3.53
CA GLU A 46 20.57 17.09 -3.73
C GLU A 46 20.49 18.39 -2.91
N HIS A 47 19.28 18.83 -2.57
CA HIS A 47 19.05 20.16 -1.98
C HIS A 47 18.23 20.13 -0.69
N ASP A 48 17.99 18.95 -0.11
CA ASP A 48 17.17 18.82 1.10
C ASP A 48 17.75 19.64 2.26
N SER A 49 19.07 19.77 2.37
CA SER A 49 19.75 20.58 3.38
C SER A 49 19.30 22.04 3.46
N LEU A 50 18.70 22.59 2.40
CA LEU A 50 18.16 23.95 2.36
C LEU A 50 16.81 24.11 3.08
N PHE A 51 16.19 22.99 3.46
CA PHE A 51 14.86 22.98 4.07
C PHE A 51 14.94 22.67 5.56
N SER A 52 14.05 23.28 6.33
CA SER A 52 13.83 22.90 7.72
C SER A 52 13.39 21.43 7.84
N SER A 53 13.55 20.83 9.02
CA SER A 53 13.14 19.44 9.23
C SER A 53 11.67 19.18 8.92
N LEU A 54 10.78 20.14 9.22
CA LEU A 54 9.36 20.04 8.93
C LEU A 54 9.05 20.16 7.43
N GLU A 55 9.74 21.05 6.72
CA GLU A 55 9.61 21.15 5.26
C GLU A 55 10.13 19.88 4.56
N LYS A 56 11.28 19.34 5.01
CA LYS A 56 11.78 18.04 4.54
C LYS A 56 10.73 16.96 4.71
N TYR A 57 10.08 16.90 5.88
CA TYR A 57 8.99 15.95 6.12
C TYR A 57 7.89 16.09 5.08
N GLY A 58 7.37 17.29 4.85
CA GLY A 58 6.34 17.53 3.83
C GLY A 58 6.78 17.12 2.43
N LEU A 59 7.99 17.49 2.02
CA LEU A 59 8.54 17.18 0.69
C LEU A 59 8.73 15.68 0.48
N TYR A 60 9.32 14.97 1.43
CA TYR A 60 9.53 13.53 1.32
C TYR A 60 8.21 12.75 1.39
N ILE A 61 7.22 13.21 2.16
CA ILE A 61 5.87 12.64 2.13
C ILE A 61 5.23 12.81 0.74
N CYS A 62 5.37 13.97 0.10
CA CYS A 62 4.93 14.16 -1.29
C CYS A 62 5.63 13.20 -2.25
N LEU A 63 6.93 12.96 -2.08
CA LEU A 63 7.69 12.01 -2.89
C LEU A 63 7.17 10.57 -2.72
N ALA A 64 6.93 10.14 -1.48
CA ALA A 64 6.35 8.82 -1.19
C ALA A 64 4.93 8.69 -1.77
N ASN A 65 4.10 9.74 -1.66
CA ASN A 65 2.75 9.77 -2.23
C ASN A 65 2.75 9.66 -3.76
N CYS A 66 3.73 10.23 -4.46
CA CYS A 66 3.88 10.00 -5.90
C CYS A 66 4.08 8.50 -6.22
N CYS A 67 4.82 7.77 -5.39
CA CYS A 67 4.99 6.32 -5.57
C CYS A 67 3.67 5.58 -5.31
N VAL A 68 2.96 5.92 -4.23
CA VAL A 68 1.66 5.31 -3.89
C VAL A 68 0.65 5.49 -5.03
N GLN A 69 0.54 6.70 -5.58
CA GLN A 69 -0.35 6.94 -6.74
C GLN A 69 -0.01 6.05 -7.93
N LYS A 70 1.28 5.83 -8.23
CA LYS A 70 1.72 4.95 -9.31
C LYS A 70 1.42 3.48 -9.01
N ILE A 71 1.54 3.04 -7.75
CA ILE A 71 1.14 1.70 -7.31
C ILE A 71 -0.36 1.50 -7.51
N ASP A 72 -1.18 2.49 -7.13
CA ASP A 72 -2.64 2.44 -7.30
C ASP A 72 -3.05 2.39 -8.78
N MET A 73 -2.24 2.97 -9.67
CA MET A 73 -2.37 2.84 -11.14
C MET A 73 -1.91 1.48 -11.69
N GLY A 74 -1.44 0.57 -10.83
CA GLY A 74 -0.99 -0.78 -11.20
C GLY A 74 0.50 -0.89 -11.54
N ASN A 75 1.30 0.14 -11.27
CA ASN A 75 2.73 0.13 -11.58
C ASN A 75 3.54 -0.52 -10.45
N GLU A 76 3.60 -1.85 -10.44
CA GLU A 76 4.13 -2.63 -9.31
C GLU A 76 5.59 -2.35 -8.95
N LYS A 77 6.41 -1.94 -9.93
CA LYS A 77 7.83 -1.59 -9.70
C LYS A 77 7.99 -0.46 -8.67
N PHE A 78 6.95 0.35 -8.47
CA PHE A 78 6.96 1.42 -7.49
C PHE A 78 6.78 0.94 -6.04
N ASN A 79 6.40 -0.32 -5.77
CA ASN A 79 6.41 -0.85 -4.41
C ASN A 79 7.81 -0.79 -3.80
N LYS A 80 8.80 -1.31 -4.54
CA LYS A 80 10.21 -1.29 -4.12
C LYS A 80 10.73 0.13 -4.01
N GLU A 81 10.48 0.96 -5.02
CA GLU A 81 10.92 2.37 -5.01
C GLU A 81 10.29 3.17 -3.85
N CYS A 82 9.02 2.95 -3.54
CA CYS A 82 8.35 3.61 -2.40
C CYS A 82 9.00 3.21 -1.08
N PHE A 83 9.28 1.91 -0.90
CA PHE A 83 9.96 1.44 0.30
C PHE A 83 11.38 2.00 0.44
N GLU A 84 12.12 2.12 -0.67
CA GLU A 84 13.43 2.78 -0.68
C GLU A 84 13.35 4.28 -0.34
N VAL A 85 12.27 4.98 -0.73
CA VAL A 85 12.01 6.35 -0.27
C VAL A 85 11.80 6.38 1.25
N TYR A 86 11.03 5.45 1.81
CA TYR A 86 10.87 5.38 3.26
C TYR A 86 12.16 5.05 4.00
N LYS A 87 13.00 4.14 3.48
CA LYS A 87 14.34 3.85 4.01
C LYS A 87 15.23 5.10 4.02
N LEU A 88 15.20 5.87 2.95
CA LEU A 88 15.89 7.16 2.87
C LEU A 88 15.40 8.13 3.95
N MET A 89 14.08 8.22 4.16
CA MET A 89 13.48 9.06 5.21
C MET A 89 13.88 8.62 6.61
N PHE A 90 13.94 7.30 6.88
CA PHE A 90 14.45 6.76 8.14
C PHE A 90 15.91 7.14 8.37
N GLY A 91 16.78 6.91 7.37
CA GLY A 91 18.21 7.24 7.45
C GLY A 91 18.49 8.73 7.67
N LYS A 92 17.62 9.59 7.13
CA LYS A 92 17.68 11.06 7.31
C LYS A 92 16.93 11.58 8.53
N LYS A 93 16.33 10.71 9.35
CA LYS A 93 15.48 11.08 10.51
C LYS A 93 14.34 12.03 10.16
N VAL A 94 13.81 11.94 8.93
CA VAL A 94 12.77 12.85 8.44
C VAL A 94 11.49 12.70 9.27
N PHE A 95 11.17 11.48 9.71
CA PHE A 95 10.00 11.22 10.54
C PHE A 95 10.07 11.83 11.94
N ASP A 96 11.25 12.18 12.44
CA ASP A 96 11.43 12.74 13.79
C ASP A 96 11.05 14.23 13.83
N ALA A 97 10.91 14.87 12.66
CA ALA A 97 10.52 16.26 12.53
C ALA A 97 9.05 16.53 12.87
N TYR A 98 8.19 15.51 12.82
CA TYR A 98 6.77 15.66 13.10
C TYR A 98 6.48 15.45 14.59
N PRO A 99 5.94 16.46 15.31
CA PRO A 99 5.77 16.40 16.76
C PRO A 99 4.55 15.59 17.21
N GLY A 100 3.61 15.30 16.29
CA GLY A 100 2.40 14.55 16.60
C GLY A 100 2.57 13.04 16.45
N TYR A 101 1.45 12.32 16.55
CA TYR A 101 1.42 10.89 16.27
C TYR A 101 1.85 10.59 14.84
N PHE A 102 2.53 9.46 14.68
CA PHE A 102 2.89 8.95 13.37
C PHE A 102 1.61 8.69 12.55
N SER A 103 1.60 9.18 11.31
CA SER A 103 0.43 9.07 10.43
C SER A 103 0.09 7.59 10.18
N MET A 104 -1.15 7.19 10.50
CA MET A 104 -1.61 5.82 10.27
C MET A 104 -1.54 5.45 8.78
N THR A 105 -1.88 6.39 7.90
CA THR A 105 -1.79 6.19 6.44
C THR A 105 -0.35 5.91 6.00
N THR A 106 0.60 6.71 6.49
CA THR A 106 2.03 6.52 6.17
C THR A 106 2.55 5.21 6.75
N TYR A 107 2.12 4.85 7.96
CA TYR A 107 2.50 3.62 8.63
C TYR A 107 2.06 2.38 7.83
N ILE A 108 0.81 2.35 7.36
CA ILE A 108 0.30 1.28 6.50
C ILE A 108 0.99 1.24 5.14
N ALA A 109 1.27 2.40 4.55
CA ALA A 109 1.99 2.44 3.28
C ALA A 109 3.42 1.87 3.41
N ILE A 110 4.15 2.17 4.49
CA ILE A 110 5.46 1.58 4.77
C ILE A 110 5.35 0.05 4.93
N LEU A 111 4.39 -0.41 5.74
CA LEU A 111 4.12 -1.84 5.94
C LEU A 111 3.88 -2.56 4.61
N HIS A 112 2.93 -2.07 3.80
CA HIS A 112 2.53 -2.73 2.56
C HIS A 112 3.61 -2.72 1.48
N THR A 113 4.31 -1.59 1.32
CA THR A 113 5.40 -1.46 0.34
C THR A 113 6.61 -2.29 0.75
N GLY A 114 6.94 -2.37 2.04
CA GLY A 114 8.01 -3.21 2.55
C GLY A 114 7.74 -4.70 2.37
N LEU A 115 6.55 -5.16 2.76
CA LEU A 115 6.14 -6.57 2.60
C LEU A 115 6.09 -6.98 1.12
N SER A 116 5.52 -6.13 0.26
CA SER A 116 5.46 -6.40 -1.19
C SER A 116 6.83 -6.39 -1.88
N SER A 117 7.86 -5.86 -1.21
CA SER A 117 9.25 -5.82 -1.70
C SER A 117 10.11 -6.94 -1.11
N GLU A 118 9.50 -7.93 -0.46
CA GLU A 118 10.17 -9.08 0.19
C GLU A 118 11.14 -8.71 1.34
N ASN A 119 11.02 -7.50 1.91
CA ASN A 119 11.88 -7.00 3.00
C ASN A 119 11.29 -7.27 4.39
N ASN A 120 10.96 -8.53 4.69
CA ASN A 120 10.23 -8.91 5.92
C ASN A 120 10.94 -8.49 7.23
N GLU A 121 12.27 -8.61 7.29
CA GLU A 121 13.05 -8.26 8.49
C GLU A 121 13.07 -6.75 8.74
N GLU A 122 13.18 -5.94 7.69
CA GLU A 122 13.12 -4.48 7.80
C GLU A 122 11.74 -4.02 8.24
N VAL A 123 10.68 -4.68 7.74
CA VAL A 123 9.31 -4.42 8.17
C VAL A 123 9.10 -4.78 9.64
N GLU A 124 9.62 -5.90 10.11
CA GLU A 124 9.53 -6.32 11.51
C GLU A 124 10.17 -5.27 12.43
N LYS A 125 11.40 -4.84 12.11
CA LYS A 125 12.07 -3.74 12.82
C LYS A 125 11.29 -2.43 12.76
N PHE A 126 10.66 -2.12 11.63
CA PHE A 126 9.82 -0.94 11.50
C PHE A 126 8.62 -0.99 12.45
N ILE A 127 7.90 -2.12 12.50
CA ILE A 127 6.76 -2.31 13.40
C ILE A 127 7.19 -2.08 14.85
N GLU A 128 8.29 -2.70 15.28
CA GLU A 128 8.82 -2.57 16.64
C GLU A 128 9.17 -1.12 17.00
N ASN A 129 9.84 -0.40 16.08
CA ASN A 129 10.35 0.93 16.35
C ASN A 129 9.29 2.05 16.23
N TYR A 130 8.26 1.87 15.40
CA TYR A 130 7.33 2.95 15.05
C TYR A 130 5.90 2.77 15.57
N SER A 131 5.48 1.56 15.95
CA SER A 131 4.12 1.36 16.47
C SER A 131 3.85 2.16 17.74
N GLY A 132 4.86 2.33 18.60
CA GLY A 132 4.76 3.17 19.81
C GLY A 132 4.49 4.66 19.53
N ARG A 133 4.73 5.12 18.30
CA ARG A 133 4.49 6.52 17.88
C ARG A 133 3.09 6.73 17.30
N LEU A 134 2.30 5.67 17.11
CA LEU A 134 0.91 5.78 16.68
C LEU A 134 0.02 6.31 17.82
N ASN A 135 -1.13 6.87 17.44
CA ASN A 135 -2.18 7.26 18.38
C ASN A 135 -2.52 6.04 19.26
N PRO A 136 -2.45 6.16 20.61
CA PRO A 136 -2.79 5.08 21.53
C PRO A 136 -4.14 4.42 21.25
N GLU A 137 -5.13 5.19 20.81
CA GLU A 137 -6.48 4.69 20.50
C GLU A 137 -6.50 3.62 19.39
N HIS A 138 -5.54 3.65 18.47
CA HIS A 138 -5.50 2.74 17.31
C HIS A 138 -4.24 1.86 17.29
N ARG A 139 -3.38 1.98 18.30
CA ARG A 139 -2.05 1.35 18.32
C ARG A 139 -2.14 -0.17 18.33
N GLU A 140 -3.01 -0.73 19.16
CA GLU A 140 -3.17 -2.17 19.30
C GLU A 140 -3.69 -2.80 18.01
N ASP A 141 -4.73 -2.20 17.41
CA ASP A 141 -5.25 -2.65 16.12
C ASP A 141 -4.23 -2.54 15.00
N ALA A 142 -3.45 -1.46 14.98
CA ALA A 142 -2.36 -1.29 14.02
C ALA A 142 -1.28 -2.37 14.19
N LEU A 143 -0.91 -2.71 15.42
CA LEU A 143 0.06 -3.77 15.73
C LEU A 143 -0.47 -5.14 15.27
N ASN A 144 -1.69 -5.48 15.67
CA ASN A 144 -2.33 -6.74 15.28
C ASN A 144 -2.47 -6.84 13.77
N TYR A 145 -2.93 -5.78 13.10
CA TYR A 145 -2.97 -5.71 11.63
C TYR A 145 -1.59 -5.91 11.00
N SER A 146 -0.56 -5.25 11.54
CA SER A 146 0.81 -5.34 11.00
C SER A 146 1.38 -6.74 11.10
N TYR A 147 1.24 -7.38 12.26
CA TYR A 147 1.70 -8.75 12.45
C TYR A 147 0.86 -9.75 11.67
N ALA A 148 -0.44 -9.54 11.51
CA ALA A 148 -1.26 -10.37 10.63
C ALA A 148 -0.70 -10.38 9.19
N GLN A 149 -0.40 -9.20 8.65
CA GLN A 149 0.20 -9.05 7.31
C GLN A 149 1.61 -9.67 7.25
N LEU A 150 2.50 -9.35 8.20
CA LEU A 150 3.86 -9.89 8.24
C LEU A 150 3.86 -11.44 8.29
N ASN A 151 3.02 -12.03 9.15
CA ASN A 151 2.92 -13.48 9.26
C ASN A 151 2.36 -14.11 7.97
N PHE A 152 1.43 -13.45 7.26
CA PHE A 152 0.97 -13.92 5.95
C PHE A 152 2.11 -13.98 4.93
N TYR A 153 2.94 -12.93 4.84
CA TYR A 153 4.10 -12.92 3.94
C TYR A 153 5.19 -13.93 4.36
N LYS A 154 5.34 -14.18 5.66
CA LYS A 154 6.19 -15.26 6.20
C LYS A 154 5.59 -16.67 6.02
N LYS A 155 4.40 -16.80 5.40
CA LYS A 155 3.62 -18.06 5.27
C LYS A 155 3.25 -18.71 6.61
N GLN A 156 3.24 -17.94 7.69
CA GLN A 156 2.83 -18.36 9.04
C GLN A 156 1.34 -18.13 9.22
N PHE A 157 0.52 -18.85 8.45
CA PHE A 157 -0.91 -18.59 8.31
C PHE A 157 -1.70 -18.70 9.62
N GLY A 158 -1.41 -19.68 10.48
CA GLY A 158 -2.05 -19.82 11.79
C GLY A 158 -1.82 -18.62 12.70
N ARG A 159 -0.57 -18.12 12.75
CA ARG A 159 -0.25 -16.90 13.51
C ARG A 159 -0.90 -15.67 12.90
N SER A 160 -1.00 -15.61 11.57
CA SER A 160 -1.72 -14.53 10.90
C SER A 160 -3.18 -14.48 11.35
N LEU A 161 -3.89 -15.62 11.36
CA LEU A 161 -5.28 -15.71 11.86
C LEU A 161 -5.41 -15.34 13.34
N GLU A 162 -4.44 -15.72 14.18
CA GLU A 162 -4.40 -15.34 15.59
C GLU A 162 -4.31 -13.82 15.79
N TYR A 163 -3.48 -13.12 15.02
CA TYR A 163 -3.44 -11.66 15.09
C TYR A 163 -4.71 -11.01 14.54
N ILE A 164 -5.32 -11.60 13.50
CA ILE A 164 -6.58 -11.11 12.94
C ILE A 164 -7.70 -11.18 13.98
N SER A 165 -7.79 -12.26 14.77
CA SER A 165 -8.86 -12.43 15.77
C SER A 165 -8.73 -11.47 16.96
N ARG A 166 -7.54 -10.90 17.19
CA ARG A 166 -7.25 -9.92 18.26
C ARG A 166 -7.51 -8.47 17.86
N THR A 167 -7.82 -8.20 16.59
CA THR A 167 -8.06 -6.82 16.14
C THR A 167 -9.51 -6.43 16.40
N ASP A 168 -9.75 -5.33 17.12
CA ASP A 168 -11.09 -4.78 17.22
C ASP A 168 -11.43 -4.07 15.89
N THR A 169 -12.44 -4.60 15.21
CA THR A 169 -12.74 -4.18 13.84
C THR A 169 -13.81 -3.10 13.77
N GLU A 170 -14.35 -2.64 14.90
CA GLU A 170 -15.46 -1.68 14.90
C GLU A 170 -15.05 -0.27 14.47
N PHE A 171 -13.78 0.11 14.64
CA PHE A 171 -13.30 1.48 14.42
C PHE A 171 -12.33 1.66 13.24
N SER A 172 -12.09 0.63 12.42
CA SER A 172 -11.03 0.69 11.42
C SER A 172 -11.40 0.23 10.01
N ASN A 173 -10.93 1.00 9.01
CA ASN A 173 -10.89 0.60 7.60
C ASN A 173 -10.12 -0.71 7.36
N PHE A 174 -9.33 -1.20 8.32
CA PHE A 174 -8.63 -2.49 8.24
C PHE A 174 -9.56 -3.68 8.12
N LYS A 175 -10.81 -3.59 8.59
CA LYS A 175 -11.76 -4.71 8.61
C LYS A 175 -11.93 -5.37 7.24
N TYR A 176 -12.04 -4.58 6.18
CA TYR A 176 -12.19 -5.10 4.82
C TYR A 176 -10.92 -5.81 4.34
N HIS A 177 -9.75 -5.21 4.59
CA HIS A 177 -8.46 -5.79 4.23
C HIS A 177 -8.12 -7.05 5.04
N LEU A 178 -8.53 -7.13 6.32
CA LEU A 178 -8.39 -8.33 7.12
C LEU A 178 -9.29 -9.46 6.63
N LYS A 179 -10.53 -9.17 6.20
CA LYS A 179 -11.41 -10.16 5.56
C LYS A 179 -10.81 -10.69 4.25
N VAL A 180 -10.21 -9.81 3.44
CA VAL A 180 -9.42 -10.24 2.26
C VAL A 180 -8.25 -11.13 2.67
N LEU A 181 -7.53 -10.78 3.75
CA LEU A 181 -6.40 -11.57 4.23
C LEU A 181 -6.81 -12.97 4.67
N VAL A 182 -7.93 -13.11 5.40
CA VAL A 182 -8.52 -14.41 5.78
C VAL A 182 -8.83 -15.25 4.55
N LEU A 183 -9.45 -14.66 3.52
CA LEU A 183 -9.76 -15.37 2.27
C LEU A 183 -8.49 -15.83 1.53
N LYS A 184 -7.45 -14.99 1.50
CA LYS A 184 -6.15 -15.38 0.95
C LYS A 184 -5.54 -16.55 1.74
N ILE A 185 -5.60 -16.50 3.07
CA ILE A 185 -5.08 -17.57 3.93
C ILE A 185 -5.75 -18.90 3.58
N TYR A 186 -7.09 -18.94 3.56
CA TYR A 186 -7.81 -20.17 3.24
C TYR A 186 -7.56 -20.68 1.82
N TYR A 187 -7.35 -19.78 0.86
CA TYR A 187 -6.93 -20.17 -0.48
C TYR A 187 -5.53 -20.80 -0.49
N GLU A 188 -4.55 -20.20 0.22
CA GLU A 188 -3.16 -20.71 0.28
C GLU A 188 -3.06 -22.02 1.08
N THR A 189 -3.97 -22.26 2.04
CA THR A 189 -4.04 -23.52 2.81
C THR A 189 -4.97 -24.57 2.17
N GLU A 190 -5.57 -24.26 1.02
CA GLU A 190 -6.55 -25.11 0.32
C GLU A 190 -7.78 -25.51 1.16
N ASP A 191 -8.09 -24.72 2.20
CA ASP A 191 -9.31 -24.89 3.01
C ASP A 191 -10.48 -24.15 2.34
N TYR A 192 -10.96 -24.71 1.23
CA TYR A 192 -11.97 -24.07 0.40
C TYR A 192 -13.33 -23.99 1.06
N ASP A 193 -13.68 -24.93 1.94
CA ASP A 193 -14.92 -24.87 2.70
C ASP A 193 -14.92 -23.63 3.61
N SER A 194 -13.87 -23.44 4.41
CA SER A 194 -13.71 -22.23 5.24
C SER A 194 -13.64 -20.96 4.39
N MET A 195 -12.98 -21.02 3.23
CA MET A 195 -12.95 -19.91 2.27
C MET A 195 -14.36 -19.50 1.82
N TYR A 196 -15.20 -20.46 1.41
CA TYR A 196 -16.55 -20.18 0.94
C TYR A 196 -17.46 -19.64 2.06
N TYR A 197 -17.38 -20.20 3.26
CA TYR A 197 -18.10 -19.66 4.42
C TYR A 197 -17.67 -18.21 4.74
N ALA A 198 -16.37 -17.94 4.74
CA ALA A 198 -15.86 -16.59 4.98
C ALA A 198 -16.25 -15.62 3.86
N ALA A 199 -16.28 -16.07 2.60
CA ALA A 199 -16.65 -15.27 1.44
C ALA A 199 -18.13 -14.88 1.45
N ASP A 200 -19.00 -15.81 1.86
CA ASP A 200 -20.44 -15.55 2.02
C ASP A 200 -20.70 -14.54 3.14
N SER A 201 -20.09 -14.76 4.31
CA SER A 201 -20.14 -13.81 5.44
C SER A 201 -19.63 -12.42 5.04
N PHE A 202 -18.52 -12.35 4.29
CA PHE A 202 -18.00 -11.07 3.80
C PHE A 202 -18.94 -10.41 2.80
N SER A 203 -19.54 -11.17 1.90
CA SER A 203 -20.53 -10.67 0.94
C SER A 203 -21.76 -10.09 1.65
N HIS A 204 -22.28 -10.77 2.67
CA HIS A 204 -23.35 -10.25 3.51
C HIS A 204 -22.96 -8.96 4.24
N PHE A 205 -21.74 -8.90 4.79
CA PHE A 205 -21.20 -7.71 5.45
C PHE A 205 -21.07 -6.51 4.48
N LEU A 206 -20.61 -6.74 3.25
CA LEU A 206 -20.53 -5.72 2.19
C LEU A 206 -21.91 -5.21 1.78
N ASN A 207 -22.92 -6.08 1.78
CA ASN A 207 -24.28 -5.73 1.38
C ASN A 207 -25.03 -4.93 2.46
N LYS A 208 -24.77 -5.18 3.75
CA LYS A 208 -25.43 -4.50 4.87
C LYS A 208 -24.88 -3.10 5.14
N ASN A 209 -23.59 -2.85 4.90
CA ASN A 209 -22.95 -1.57 5.19
C ASN A 209 -23.17 -0.52 4.11
N LYS A 210 -24.23 0.29 4.28
CA LYS A 210 -24.61 1.39 3.36
C LYS A 210 -23.59 2.55 3.29
N MET A 211 -22.64 2.61 4.23
CA MET A 211 -21.54 3.59 4.25
C MET A 211 -20.50 3.33 3.14
N VAL A 212 -20.43 2.09 2.64
CA VAL A 212 -19.54 1.71 1.54
C VAL A 212 -20.28 1.86 0.21
N ARG A 213 -20.14 3.02 -0.44
CA ARG A 213 -20.79 3.27 -1.74
C ARG A 213 -19.89 2.97 -2.93
N GLY A 214 -20.49 2.37 -3.96
CA GLY A 214 -19.95 2.24 -5.31
C GLY A 214 -18.65 1.43 -5.42
N ARG A 215 -17.56 2.13 -5.75
CA ARG A 215 -16.28 1.57 -6.19
C ARG A 215 -15.59 0.68 -5.14
N TYR A 216 -15.70 0.99 -3.85
CA TYR A 216 -15.06 0.21 -2.78
C TYR A 216 -15.78 -1.14 -2.56
N ARG A 217 -17.11 -1.19 -2.70
CA ARG A 217 -17.86 -2.47 -2.65
C ARG A 217 -17.54 -3.35 -3.85
N GLU A 218 -17.46 -2.74 -5.03
CA GLU A 218 -17.09 -3.41 -6.27
C GLU A 218 -15.71 -4.09 -6.15
N GLU A 219 -14.74 -3.40 -5.54
CA GLU A 219 -13.38 -3.91 -5.32
C GLU A 219 -13.35 -5.28 -4.61
N PHE A 220 -14.01 -5.39 -3.46
CA PHE A 220 -14.04 -6.64 -2.69
C PHE A 220 -14.92 -7.70 -3.33
N SER A 221 -16.01 -7.28 -3.99
CA SER A 221 -16.91 -8.20 -4.69
C SER A 221 -16.21 -8.86 -5.87
N ASN A 222 -15.41 -8.09 -6.61
CA ASN A 222 -14.58 -8.62 -7.70
C ASN A 222 -13.46 -9.51 -7.19
N PHE A 223 -12.88 -9.21 -6.02
CA PHE A 223 -11.91 -10.10 -5.39
C PHE A 223 -12.52 -11.46 -5.07
N ILE A 224 -13.67 -11.49 -4.39
CA ILE A 224 -14.37 -12.75 -4.03
C ILE A 224 -14.71 -13.56 -5.29
N LYS A 225 -15.26 -12.90 -6.33
CA LYS A 225 -15.57 -13.56 -7.60
C LYS A 225 -14.33 -14.13 -8.29
N THR A 226 -13.23 -13.39 -8.28
CA THR A 226 -11.97 -13.85 -8.90
C THR A 226 -11.42 -15.04 -8.14
N LEU A 227 -11.48 -15.02 -6.81
CA LEU A 227 -11.04 -16.12 -5.96
C LEU A 227 -11.82 -17.41 -6.21
N ASP A 228 -13.15 -17.32 -6.31
CA ASP A 228 -14.01 -18.47 -6.68
C ASP A 228 -13.63 -19.05 -8.06
N LEU A 229 -13.37 -18.19 -9.04
CA LEU A 229 -12.93 -18.66 -10.37
C LEU A 229 -11.56 -19.34 -10.34
N LEU A 230 -10.61 -18.84 -9.53
CA LEU A 230 -9.30 -19.46 -9.35
C LEU A 230 -9.44 -20.87 -8.75
N VAL A 231 -10.27 -21.04 -7.73
CA VAL A 231 -10.54 -22.36 -7.11
C VAL A 231 -11.21 -23.30 -8.11
N LYS A 232 -12.25 -22.85 -8.81
CA LYS A 232 -12.93 -23.66 -9.84
C LYS A 232 -12.00 -24.11 -10.95
N TYR A 233 -11.11 -23.23 -11.41
CA TYR A 233 -10.11 -23.61 -12.40
C TYR A 233 -9.08 -24.59 -11.83
N ARG A 234 -8.61 -24.39 -10.61
CA ARG A 234 -7.66 -25.30 -9.96
C ARG A 234 -8.22 -26.73 -9.86
N LEU A 235 -9.50 -26.87 -9.50
CA LEU A 235 -10.16 -28.17 -9.32
C LEU A 235 -10.64 -28.82 -10.64
N GLY A 236 -11.14 -28.02 -11.59
CA GLY A 236 -11.80 -28.53 -12.79
C GLY A 236 -11.05 -28.34 -14.11
N LYS A 237 -10.04 -27.46 -14.16
CA LYS A 237 -9.22 -27.13 -15.35
C LYS A 237 -10.02 -26.71 -16.59
N ASP A 238 -11.18 -26.07 -16.41
CA ASP A 238 -11.96 -25.49 -17.51
C ASP A 238 -11.29 -24.21 -18.05
N GLU A 239 -10.60 -24.34 -19.19
CA GLU A 239 -9.92 -23.25 -19.90
C GLU A 239 -10.81 -22.02 -20.17
N LYS A 240 -12.14 -22.18 -20.27
CA LYS A 240 -13.06 -21.05 -20.44
C LYS A 240 -13.03 -20.08 -19.25
N LEU A 241 -12.61 -20.55 -18.07
CA LEU A 241 -12.47 -19.74 -16.87
C LEU A 241 -11.26 -18.80 -16.94
N LEU A 242 -10.17 -19.17 -17.63
CA LEU A 242 -8.96 -18.35 -17.73
C LEU A 242 -9.25 -16.96 -18.29
N PHE A 243 -10.09 -16.88 -19.33
CA PHE A 243 -10.50 -15.60 -19.90
C PHE A 243 -11.24 -14.71 -18.90
N ARG A 244 -12.12 -15.31 -18.07
CA ARG A 244 -12.88 -14.58 -17.05
C ARG A 244 -11.99 -14.08 -15.92
N ILE A 245 -11.05 -14.92 -15.45
CA ILE A 245 -10.07 -14.53 -14.44
C ILE A 245 -9.25 -13.35 -14.94
N ARG A 246 -8.68 -13.47 -16.15
CA ARG A 246 -7.87 -12.40 -16.77
C ARG A 246 -8.63 -11.09 -16.90
N LYS A 247 -9.88 -11.14 -17.36
CA LYS A 247 -10.74 -9.95 -17.47
C LYS A 247 -10.95 -9.25 -16.12
N LEU A 248 -11.11 -9.99 -15.03
CA LEU A 248 -11.29 -9.42 -13.69
C LEU A 248 -9.97 -8.90 -13.11
N THR A 249 -8.85 -9.58 -13.35
CA THR A 249 -7.54 -9.14 -12.84
C THR A 249 -6.99 -7.92 -13.59
N ASP A 250 -7.23 -7.80 -14.89
CA ASP A 250 -6.67 -6.72 -15.72
C ASP A 250 -7.63 -5.54 -15.90
N GLY A 251 -8.94 -5.81 -16.03
CA GLY A 251 -9.92 -4.81 -16.47
C GLY A 251 -10.83 -4.26 -15.37
N SER A 252 -10.76 -4.77 -14.14
CA SER A 252 -11.72 -4.42 -13.08
C SER A 252 -11.06 -3.78 -11.86
N ASN A 253 -11.84 -3.01 -11.11
CA ASN A 253 -11.45 -2.61 -9.76
C ASN A 253 -11.57 -3.83 -8.85
N THR A 254 -10.46 -4.37 -8.35
CA THR A 254 -10.43 -5.60 -7.54
C THR A 254 -9.38 -5.48 -6.45
N ALA A 255 -9.73 -5.95 -5.24
CA ALA A 255 -8.82 -5.88 -4.10
C ALA A 255 -7.63 -6.78 -4.37
N SER A 256 -6.45 -6.40 -3.89
CA SER A 256 -5.24 -7.26 -3.98
C SER A 256 -4.96 -7.79 -5.39
N ARG A 257 -5.20 -6.96 -6.43
CA ARG A 257 -5.04 -7.30 -7.85
C ARG A 257 -3.74 -8.06 -8.14
N ASN A 258 -2.62 -7.58 -7.63
CA ASN A 258 -1.30 -8.15 -7.90
C ASN A 258 -1.17 -9.57 -7.35
N TRP A 259 -1.72 -9.82 -6.15
CA TRP A 259 -1.76 -11.15 -5.57
C TRP A 259 -2.63 -12.09 -6.42
N LEU A 260 -3.81 -11.65 -6.87
CA LEU A 260 -4.67 -12.45 -7.75
C LEU A 260 -3.96 -12.78 -9.08
N LYS A 261 -3.24 -11.82 -9.68
CA LYS A 261 -2.43 -12.05 -10.89
C LYS A 261 -1.35 -13.09 -10.65
N LYS A 262 -0.61 -12.98 -9.54
CA LYS A 262 0.40 -13.97 -9.17
C LYS A 262 -0.21 -15.37 -9.03
N LYS A 263 -1.32 -15.49 -8.30
CA LYS A 263 -2.03 -16.79 -8.15
C LYS A 263 -2.55 -17.33 -9.49
N PHE A 264 -2.96 -16.47 -10.41
CA PHE A 264 -3.39 -16.85 -11.75
C PHE A 264 -2.23 -17.42 -12.58
N GLU A 265 -1.06 -16.77 -12.56
CA GLU A 265 0.13 -17.26 -13.26
C GLU A 265 0.71 -18.54 -12.62
N GLU A 266 0.49 -18.77 -11.33
CA GLU A 266 0.91 -20.02 -10.65
C GLU A 266 0.08 -21.26 -11.04
N ILE A 267 -1.19 -21.08 -11.45
CA ILE A 267 -2.10 -22.20 -11.74
C ILE A 267 -2.25 -22.51 -13.24
N LYS A 268 -1.81 -21.59 -14.09
CA LYS A 268 -1.72 -21.72 -15.54
C LYS A 268 -0.49 -22.54 -15.91
#